data_AF-A0A971JAR5-F1
#
_entry.id   AF-A0A971JAR5-F1
#
_cell.length_a   1.000
_cell.length_b   1.000
_cell.length_c   1.000
_cell.angle_alpha   90.00
_cell.angle_beta   90.00
_cell.angle_gamma   90.00
#
_symmetry.space_group_name_H-M   'P 1'
#
loop_
_entity.id
_entity.type
_entity.pdbx_description
1 polymer ?
#
loop_
_entity_poly.entity_id
_entity_poly.type
_entity_poly.pdbx_seq_one_letter_code
_entity_poly.pdbx_strand_id
1 'polypeptide(L)' 'MADKLKLEMITPYGEILATEVDDVVAPGVMGEFGVLPGHRSMLAL' A
#
# COMPACT_ATOMS: atom_id res chain seq x y z
N MET A 1 -6.04 -11.13 16.58
CA MET A 1 -5.19 -9.95 16.27
C MET A 1 -5.49 -9.61 14.82
N ALA A 2 -5.74 -8.33 14.51
CA ALA A 2 -5.88 -7.94 13.11
C ALA A 2 -4.51 -8.04 12.45
N ASP A 3 -4.41 -8.76 11.34
CA ASP A 3 -3.18 -8.78 10.54
C ASP A 3 -2.91 -7.36 10.01
N LYS A 4 -1.64 -6.94 9.96
CA LYS A 4 -1.21 -5.62 9.50
C LYS A 4 -0.45 -5.73 8.18
N LEU A 5 -0.45 -4.64 7.41
CA LEU A 5 0.34 -4.48 6.19
C LEU A 5 1.58 -3.66 6.49
N LYS A 6 2.75 -4.09 6.01
CA LYS A 6 3.95 -3.24 5.96
C LYS A 6 3.85 -2.35 4.72
N LEU A 7 3.72 -1.05 4.93
CA LEU A 7 3.72 -0.03 3.87
C LEU A 7 5.09 0.63 3.79
N GLU A 8 5.69 0.62 2.61
CA GLU A 8 6.91 1.35 2.28
C GLU A 8 6.62 2.33 1.14
N MET A 9 6.86 3.62 1.35
CA MET A 9 6.66 4.67 0.37
C MET A 9 8.01 5.23 -0.06
N ILE A 10 8.32 5.10 -1.35
CA ILE A 10 9.62 5.43 -1.92
C ILE A 10 9.43 6.45 -3.04
N THR A 11 10.32 7.44 -3.07
CA THR A 11 10.42 8.47 -4.12
C THR A 11 11.82 8.43 -4.75
N PRO A 12 12.05 9.09 -5.89
CA PRO A 12 13.41 9.23 -6.44
C PRO A 12 14.42 9.88 -5.50
N TYR A 13 13.97 10.62 -4.48
CA TYR A 13 14.82 11.26 -3.47
C TYR A 13 15.13 10.34 -2.28
N GLY A 14 14.47 9.18 -2.19
CA GLY A 14 14.63 8.22 -1.11
C GLY A 14 13.30 7.72 -0.53
N GLU A 15 13.41 6.86 0.48
CA GLU A 15 12.29 6.39 1.30
C GLU A 15 11.73 7.55 2.13
N ILE A 16 10.40 7.72 2.10
CA ILE A 16 9.70 8.77 2.83
C ILE A 16 8.87 8.23 4.00
N LEU A 17 8.50 6.95 3.96
CA LEU A 17 7.73 6.32 5.05
C LEU A 17 7.92 4.81 5.02
N ALA A 18 8.11 4.21 6.21
CA ALA A 18 7.97 2.79 6.45
C ALA A 18 7.18 2.57 7.75
N THR A 19 5.98 2.00 7.66
CA THR A 19 5.09 1.80 8.82
C THR A 19 4.16 0.60 8.63
N GLU A 20 3.59 0.13 9.74
CA GLU A 20 2.50 -0.84 9.72
C GLU A 20 1.14 -0.13 9.65
N VAL A 21 0.25 -0.59 8.77
CA VAL A 21 -1.10 -0.05 8.57
C VAL A 21 -2.14 -1.16 8.53
N ASP A 22 -3.40 -0.81 8.77
CA ASP A 22 -4.53 -1.75 8.66
C ASP A 22 -4.93 -1.97 7.19
N ASP A 23 -4.94 -0.89 6.41
CA ASP A 23 -5.31 -0.88 5.00
C ASP A 23 -4.57 0.24 4.25
N VAL A 24 -4.56 0.14 2.92
CA VAL A 24 -3.98 1.15 2.03
C VAL A 24 -5.02 1.54 0.99
N VAL A 25 -5.33 2.83 0.89
CA VAL A 25 -6.13 3.37 -0.22
C VAL A 25 -5.21 4.17 -1.13
N ALA A 26 -5.16 3.82 -2.41
CA ALA A 26 -4.28 4.43 -3.39
C ALA A 26 -5.00 4.70 -4.72
N PRO A 27 -4.59 5.73 -5.47
CA PRO A 27 -5.09 5.97 -6.82
C PRO A 27 -4.49 4.97 -7.81
N GLY A 28 -5.27 4.58 -8.81
CA GLY A 28 -4.81 3.84 -9.98
C GLY A 28 -5.53 4.29 -11.25
N VAL A 29 -5.13 3.74 -12.41
CA VAL A 29 -5.69 4.15 -13.73
C VAL A 29 -7.22 4.10 -13.82
N MET A 30 -7.88 3.15 -13.15
CA MET A 30 -9.33 2.98 -13.18
C MET A 30 -10.07 3.68 -12.03
N GLY A 31 -9.37 4.50 -11.24
CA GLY A 31 -9.89 5.13 -10.03
C GLY A 31 -9.15 4.67 -8.78
N GLU A 32 -9.75 4.85 -7.61
CA GLU A 32 -9.15 4.48 -6.33
C GLU A 32 -9.32 2.98 -6.04
N PHE A 33 -8.34 2.39 -5.37
CA PHE A 33 -8.40 1.02 -4.89
C PHE A 33 -7.90 0.89 -3.45
N GLY A 34 -8.45 -0.09 -2.74
CA GLY A 34 -8.08 -0.44 -1.37
C GLY A 34 -7.35 -1.78 -1.31
N VAL A 35 -6.32 -1.87 -0.47
CA VAL A 35 -5.57 -3.09 -0.17
C VAL A 35 -5.73 -3.43 1.30
N LEU A 36 -6.17 -4.65 1.59
CA LEU A 36 -6.35 -5.21 2.92
C LEU A 36 -5.32 -6.31 3.22
N PRO A 37 -5.12 -6.69 4.49
CA PRO A 37 -4.26 -7.80 4.87
C PRO A 37 -4.72 -9.10 4.19
N GLY A 38 -3.77 -9.85 3.60
CA GLY A 38 -4.06 -11.07 2.85
C GLY A 38 -4.41 -10.89 1.37
N HIS A 39 -4.31 -9.66 0.83
CA HIS A 39 -4.50 -9.40 -0.60
C HIS A 39 -3.44 -10.09 -1.46
N ARG A 40 -3.82 -10.50 -2.67
CA ARG A 40 -2.92 -11.13 -3.65
C ARG A 40 -1.93 -10.11 -4.22
N SER A 41 -0.77 -10.57 -4.68
CA SER A 41 0.21 -9.69 -5.34
C SER A 41 -0.41 -9.01 -6.56
N MET A 42 -0.27 -7.68 -6.62
CA MET A 42 -0.80 -6.81 -7.67
C MET A 42 0.23 -5.74 -8.01
N LEU A 43 0.28 -5.35 -9.29
CA LEU A 43 0.99 -4.17 -9.77
C LEU A 43 -0.05 -3.22 -10.37
N ALA A 44 -0.07 -1.98 -9.90
CA ALA A 44 -0.98 -0.93 -10.36
C ALA A 44 -0.18 0.24 -10.95
N LEU A 45 -0.77 0.91 -11.93
CA LEU A 45 -0.26 2.11 -12.61
C LEU A 45 -1.05 3.34 -12.15
#